data_AF-A0ABD3XW07-F1
#
_entry.id   AF-A0ABD3XW07-F1
#
_cell.length_a   1.000
_cell.length_b   1.000
_cell.length_c   1.000
_cell.angle_alpha   90.00
_cell.angle_beta   90.00
_cell.angle_gamma   90.00
#
_symmetry.space_group_name_H-M   'P 1'
#
loop_
_entity.id
_entity.type
_entity.pdbx_description
1 polymer ?
#
loop_
_entity_poly.entity_id
_entity_poly.type
_entity_poly.pdbx_seq_one_letter_code
_entity_poly.pdbx_strand_id
1 'polypeptide(L)'
;MAKHKCLIGFWNVRTMFASSKLAQVTSEMRRYKLDILGISECRWNGSRRMKTSTGETVLYSGRRDDLHQDGVAIILKRGMEKTLMEWKPVSSRIIMARFKGKQINVTILQCYAPTNDAEEEIRDSFYEQLQQEYDRTPKHDVKIIMGDLNAKIGSDNVDYEHIMGKHGCGTRNENGERLVEFCSTNNLVVGGTIFPHKEIHKLTWYSPNLRDKNQIDHLMINSMWRRSLLDVKVKRGADVGSDHHLVTAILKLKLRSTGTKVIIRKQFNTERLRSSRVQKEYTIKLENRFKVLQDLQEDDETIDQKWEKTSQVFKKCAEDCIGYKDRVKKKDWITQETWKEIENRRLAKSKVNKSKSD
;
A
#
# COMPACT_ATOMS: atom_id res chain seq x y z
N MET A 1 -3.70 8.59 -25.23
CA MET A 1 -3.79 8.94 -23.78
C MET A 1 -2.97 7.96 -22.94
N ALA A 2 -1.99 8.44 -22.18
CA ALA A 2 -1.14 7.59 -21.34
C ALA A 2 -1.98 6.86 -20.26
N LYS A 3 -2.11 5.54 -20.42
CA LYS A 3 -2.79 4.68 -19.46
C LYS A 3 -1.96 4.69 -18.16
N HIS A 4 -2.53 5.18 -17.07
CA HIS A 4 -1.84 5.26 -15.78
C HIS A 4 -1.56 3.84 -15.28
N LYS A 5 -0.38 3.63 -14.70
CA LYS A 5 0.04 2.36 -14.10
C LYS A 5 -0.20 2.45 -12.59
N CYS A 6 -0.87 1.46 -12.02
CA CYS A 6 -0.96 1.24 -10.58
C CYS A 6 0.08 0.19 -10.20
N LEU A 7 0.95 0.52 -9.24
CA LEU A 7 1.95 -0.42 -8.75
C LEU A 7 1.47 -1.03 -7.44
N ILE A 8 1.26 -2.34 -7.43
CA ILE A 8 0.92 -3.06 -6.21
C ILE A 8 2.08 -3.97 -5.81
N GLY A 9 2.17 -4.29 -4.53
CA GLY A 9 3.08 -5.32 -4.05
C GLY A 9 2.48 -6.12 -2.92
N PHE A 10 3.10 -7.24 -2.61
CA PHE A 10 2.77 -8.07 -1.48
C PHE A 10 4.03 -8.67 -0.90
N TRP A 11 4.07 -8.82 0.42
CA TRP A 11 5.27 -9.23 1.13
C TRP A 11 4.95 -9.89 2.47
N ASN A 12 5.40 -11.13 2.67
CA ASN A 12 5.50 -11.68 4.01
C ASN A 12 6.69 -11.04 4.76
N VAL A 13 6.42 -10.38 5.88
CA VAL A 13 7.42 -9.62 6.64
C VAL A 13 7.84 -10.31 7.94
N ARG A 14 7.35 -11.53 8.19
CA ARG A 14 7.46 -12.34 9.41
C ARG A 14 6.85 -11.74 10.67
N THR A 15 6.95 -10.44 10.88
CA THR A 15 6.29 -9.75 11.98
C THR A 15 6.32 -8.25 11.75
N MET A 16 5.18 -7.57 11.93
CA MET A 16 5.12 -6.11 12.09
C MET A 16 5.06 -5.69 13.56
N PHE A 17 4.98 -6.63 14.50
CA PHE A 17 4.93 -6.35 15.94
C PHE A 17 6.26 -5.76 16.46
N ALA A 18 7.38 -6.16 15.86
CA ALA A 18 8.68 -5.61 16.21
C ALA A 18 8.74 -4.10 15.98
N SER A 19 9.28 -3.38 16.98
CA SER A 19 9.56 -1.95 16.89
C SER A 19 10.32 -1.64 15.60
N SER A 20 9.89 -0.61 14.89
CA SER A 20 10.46 -0.04 13.64
C SER A 20 10.08 -0.77 12.36
N LYS A 21 9.57 -2.00 12.42
CA LYS A 21 9.31 -2.79 11.21
C LYS A 21 8.34 -2.10 10.25
N LEU A 22 7.24 -1.55 10.76
CA LEU A 22 6.28 -0.80 9.95
C LEU A 22 6.95 0.38 9.21
N ALA A 23 7.88 1.08 9.85
CA ALA A 23 8.60 2.18 9.21
C ALA A 23 9.58 1.69 8.14
N GLN A 24 10.25 0.55 8.35
CA GLN A 24 11.09 -0.09 7.33
C GLN A 24 10.24 -0.50 6.10
N VAL A 25 9.12 -1.18 6.34
CA VAL A 25 8.16 -1.62 5.31
C VAL A 25 7.62 -0.44 4.51
N THR A 26 7.17 0.63 5.19
CA THR A 26 6.67 1.83 4.50
C THR A 26 7.77 2.60 3.78
N SER A 27 9.02 2.54 4.26
CA SER A 27 10.18 3.10 3.55
C SER A 27 10.46 2.36 2.24
N GLU A 28 10.45 1.03 2.25
CA GLU A 28 10.56 0.22 1.03
C GLU A 28 9.36 0.45 0.09
N MET A 29 8.15 0.55 0.62
CA MET A 29 6.95 0.90 -0.16
C MET A 29 7.15 2.22 -0.94
N ARG A 30 7.70 3.25 -0.29
CA ARG A 30 8.02 4.54 -0.93
C ARG A 30 9.15 4.41 -1.94
N ARG A 31 10.22 3.66 -1.61
CA ARG A 31 11.37 3.43 -2.50
C ARG A 31 10.96 2.74 -3.81
N TYR A 32 10.09 1.74 -3.73
CA TYR A 32 9.54 1.05 -4.91
C TYR A 32 8.31 1.74 -5.51
N LYS A 33 7.91 2.91 -4.98
CA LYS A 33 6.79 3.73 -5.47
C LYS A 33 5.47 2.94 -5.54
N LEU A 34 5.27 2.02 -4.60
CA LEU A 34 4.06 1.22 -4.53
C LEU A 34 2.87 2.09 -4.12
N ASP A 35 1.74 1.83 -4.75
CA ASP A 35 0.47 2.46 -4.48
C ASP A 35 -0.28 1.68 -3.39
N ILE A 36 -0.29 0.34 -3.50
CA ILE A 36 -0.89 -0.58 -2.51
C ILE A 36 0.12 -1.67 -2.17
N LEU A 37 0.28 -1.98 -0.89
CA LEU A 37 1.16 -3.05 -0.42
C LEU A 37 0.39 -3.99 0.51
N GLY A 38 0.23 -5.24 0.11
CA GLY A 38 -0.25 -6.32 0.96
C GLY A 38 0.87 -6.87 1.85
N ILE A 39 0.51 -7.26 3.07
CA ILE A 39 1.43 -7.81 4.06
C ILE A 39 0.86 -9.12 4.58
N SER A 40 1.72 -10.13 4.64
CA SER A 40 1.48 -11.38 5.35
C SER A 40 2.38 -11.47 6.58
N GLU A 41 1.95 -12.23 7.59
CA GLU A 41 2.57 -12.31 8.92
C GLU A 41 2.77 -10.94 9.58
N CYS A 42 1.72 -10.12 9.62
CA CYS A 42 1.79 -8.87 10.38
C CYS A 42 1.87 -9.12 11.90
N ARG A 43 1.27 -10.22 12.38
CA ARG A 43 1.25 -10.65 13.80
C ARG A 43 0.72 -9.60 14.78
N TRP A 44 -0.15 -8.70 14.31
CA TRP A 44 -0.87 -7.75 15.16
C TRP A 44 -2.23 -8.32 15.55
N ASN A 45 -2.66 -8.03 16.79
CA ASN A 45 -3.93 -8.51 17.31
C ASN A 45 -5.09 -7.59 16.93
N GLY A 46 -6.26 -8.17 16.79
CA GLY A 46 -7.50 -7.49 16.42
C GLY A 46 -7.52 -7.06 14.96
N SER A 47 -8.41 -6.13 14.63
CA SER A 47 -8.52 -5.56 13.28
C SER A 47 -8.76 -4.08 13.39
N ARG A 48 -7.96 -3.27 12.70
CA ARG A 48 -8.07 -1.82 12.78
C ARG A 48 -7.56 -1.14 11.52
N ARG A 49 -8.08 0.08 11.32
CA ARG A 49 -7.52 1.08 10.42
C ARG A 49 -6.68 2.08 11.21
N MET A 50 -5.43 2.29 10.80
CA MET A 50 -4.55 3.29 11.39
C MET A 50 -3.82 4.11 10.31
N LYS A 51 -3.26 5.26 10.71
CA LYS A 51 -2.47 6.12 9.84
C LYS A 51 -1.06 6.26 10.42
N THR A 52 -0.05 6.08 9.59
CA THR A 52 1.35 6.25 9.98
C THR A 52 1.69 7.73 10.16
N SER A 53 2.80 8.04 10.81
CA SER A 53 3.34 9.41 10.92
C SER A 53 3.67 10.02 9.55
N THR A 54 4.07 9.18 8.58
CA THR A 54 4.41 9.53 7.20
C THR A 54 3.18 9.65 6.28
N GLY A 55 2.01 9.21 6.74
CA GLY A 55 0.70 9.46 6.13
C GLY A 55 0.12 8.32 5.30
N GLU A 56 0.78 7.17 5.25
CA GLU A 56 0.20 5.92 4.74
C GLU A 56 -0.95 5.46 5.65
N THR A 57 -1.93 4.77 5.06
CA THR A 57 -3.04 4.16 5.79
C THR A 57 -2.83 2.65 5.85
N VAL A 58 -2.88 2.06 7.05
CA VAL A 58 -2.74 0.62 7.26
C VAL A 58 -4.11 0.07 7.67
N LEU A 59 -4.57 -0.93 6.95
CA LEU A 59 -5.72 -1.77 7.28
C LEU A 59 -5.15 -3.13 7.67
N TYR A 60 -5.49 -3.67 8.84
CA TYR A 60 -4.99 -4.99 9.22
C TYR A 60 -6.08 -5.83 9.86
N SER A 61 -5.90 -7.14 9.74
CA SER A 61 -6.67 -8.17 10.40
C SER A 61 -5.74 -9.23 10.94
N GLY A 62 -5.83 -9.50 12.24
CA GLY A 62 -5.11 -10.58 12.89
C GLY A 62 -5.97 -11.23 13.95
N ARG A 63 -5.33 -12.03 14.80
CA ARG A 63 -6.03 -12.89 15.77
C ARG A 63 -6.64 -12.08 16.91
N ARG A 64 -7.61 -12.68 17.61
CA ARG A 64 -8.32 -12.05 18.75
C ARG A 64 -7.94 -12.66 20.10
N ASP A 65 -7.22 -13.77 20.10
CA ASP A 65 -6.83 -14.57 21.28
C ASP A 65 -5.48 -14.15 21.87
N ASP A 66 -5.11 -12.89 21.68
CA ASP A 66 -3.82 -12.28 22.07
C ASP A 66 -2.53 -12.96 21.56
N LEU A 67 -2.64 -14.04 20.77
CA LEU A 67 -1.51 -14.69 20.14
C LEU A 67 -0.98 -13.86 18.97
N HIS A 68 0.28 -13.45 19.05
CA HIS A 68 1.01 -12.76 17.98
C HIS A 68 1.46 -13.72 16.87
N GLN A 69 0.50 -14.37 16.22
CA GLN A 69 0.68 -15.26 15.07
C GLN A 69 -0.23 -14.82 13.92
N ASP A 70 0.00 -15.37 12.73
CA ASP A 70 -0.74 -15.01 11.51
C ASP A 70 -0.72 -13.49 11.22
N GLY A 71 -1.84 -12.97 10.70
CA GLY A 71 -2.08 -11.57 10.51
C GLY A 71 -1.79 -11.13 9.09
N VAL A 72 -2.73 -10.40 8.51
CA VAL A 72 -2.62 -9.77 7.19
C VAL A 72 -2.87 -8.27 7.27
N ALA A 73 -2.27 -7.52 6.37
CA ALA A 73 -2.54 -6.09 6.26
C ALA A 73 -2.48 -5.59 4.82
N ILE A 74 -3.16 -4.47 4.56
CA ILE A 74 -3.07 -3.70 3.34
C ILE A 74 -2.63 -2.28 3.72
N ILE A 75 -1.48 -1.87 3.21
CA ILE A 75 -0.90 -0.54 3.37
C ILE A 75 -1.16 0.26 2.10
N LEU A 76 -1.79 1.41 2.27
CA LEU A 76 -2.13 2.36 1.22
C LEU A 76 -1.20 3.55 1.26
N LYS A 77 -0.65 3.91 0.11
CA LYS A 77 0.10 5.15 -0.07
C LYS A 77 -0.73 6.34 0.38
N ARG A 78 -0.06 7.36 0.92
CA ARG A 78 -0.71 8.62 1.32
C ARG A 78 -1.60 9.17 0.19
N GLY A 79 -2.87 9.42 0.51
CA GLY A 79 -3.88 9.92 -0.41
C GLY A 79 -4.73 8.83 -1.06
N MET A 80 -4.27 7.58 -1.09
CA MET A 80 -5.01 6.46 -1.67
C MET A 80 -6.14 5.94 -0.79
N GLU A 81 -6.14 6.29 0.49
CA GLU A 81 -7.28 6.04 1.37
C GLU A 81 -8.56 6.71 0.85
N LYS A 82 -8.42 7.75 0.03
CA LYS A 82 -9.52 8.41 -0.65
C LYS A 82 -10.09 7.58 -1.79
N THR A 83 -9.45 6.50 -2.22
CA THR A 83 -9.99 5.60 -3.27
C THR A 83 -10.66 4.39 -2.66
N LEU A 84 -10.42 4.12 -1.36
CA LEU A 84 -11.00 3.01 -0.63
C LEU A 84 -12.51 3.23 -0.49
N MET A 85 -13.29 2.25 -0.95
CA MET A 85 -14.74 2.22 -0.81
C MET A 85 -15.14 1.46 0.45
N GLU A 86 -14.58 0.28 0.62
CA GLU A 86 -14.84 -0.62 1.74
C GLU A 86 -13.61 -1.48 2.02
N TRP A 87 -13.51 -1.97 3.25
CA TRP A 87 -12.57 -3.01 3.63
C TRP A 87 -13.20 -3.91 4.68
N LYS A 88 -12.83 -5.18 4.67
CA LYS A 88 -13.38 -6.21 5.56
C LYS A 88 -12.26 -7.09 6.12
N PRO A 89 -12.09 -7.14 7.46
CA PRO A 89 -11.28 -8.17 8.10
C PRO A 89 -12.06 -9.48 8.09
N VAL A 90 -11.69 -10.42 7.22
CA VAL A 90 -12.43 -11.69 7.03
C VAL A 90 -11.98 -12.67 8.10
N SER A 91 -10.67 -12.85 8.24
CA SER A 91 -10.03 -13.67 9.27
C SER A 91 -8.60 -13.18 9.53
N SER A 92 -7.88 -13.81 10.46
CA SER A 92 -6.46 -13.49 10.69
C SER A 92 -5.58 -13.73 9.45
N ARG A 93 -6.11 -14.43 8.44
CA ARG A 93 -5.41 -14.83 7.21
C ARG A 93 -5.95 -14.17 5.96
N ILE A 94 -7.09 -13.48 6.01
CA ILE A 94 -7.73 -12.87 4.83
C ILE A 94 -8.23 -11.47 5.19
N ILE A 95 -7.83 -10.48 4.39
CA ILE A 95 -8.39 -9.12 4.44
C ILE A 95 -8.76 -8.68 3.03
N MET A 96 -9.97 -8.15 2.88
CA MET A 96 -10.49 -7.62 1.63
C MET A 96 -10.47 -6.09 1.67
N ALA A 97 -10.05 -5.46 0.58
CA ALA A 97 -10.24 -4.03 0.37
C ALA A 97 -10.69 -3.76 -1.06
N ARG A 98 -11.73 -2.94 -1.20
CA ARG A 98 -12.30 -2.54 -2.48
C ARG A 98 -12.05 -1.06 -2.74
N PHE A 99 -11.61 -0.76 -3.95
CA PHE A 99 -11.20 0.56 -4.39
C PHE A 99 -12.02 1.03 -5.58
N LYS A 100 -12.34 2.32 -5.57
CA LYS A 100 -12.99 2.99 -6.69
C LYS A 100 -11.99 3.19 -7.82
N GLY A 101 -12.27 2.59 -8.96
CA GLY A 101 -11.57 2.94 -10.19
C GLY A 101 -12.25 4.06 -10.95
N LYS A 102 -11.52 4.64 -11.91
CA LYS A 102 -12.06 5.62 -12.85
C LYS A 102 -13.08 4.98 -13.80
N GLN A 103 -12.78 3.77 -14.28
CA GLN A 103 -13.63 3.02 -15.19
C GLN A 103 -14.26 1.82 -14.49
N ILE A 104 -13.46 1.09 -13.72
CA ILE A 104 -13.87 -0.17 -13.08
C ILE A 104 -13.28 -0.27 -11.69
N ASN A 105 -14.08 -0.73 -10.73
CA ASN A 105 -13.62 -0.90 -9.36
C ASN A 105 -12.64 -2.07 -9.26
N VAL A 106 -11.81 -2.06 -8.22
CA VAL A 106 -10.79 -3.07 -7.98
C VAL A 106 -11.02 -3.63 -6.58
N THR A 107 -11.15 -4.94 -6.46
CA THR A 107 -11.17 -5.62 -5.17
C THR A 107 -9.89 -6.43 -4.99
N ILE A 108 -9.22 -6.21 -3.87
CA ILE A 108 -7.98 -6.89 -3.48
C ILE A 108 -8.27 -7.74 -2.24
N LEU A 109 -7.97 -9.03 -2.33
CA LEU A 109 -7.93 -9.97 -1.22
C LEU A 109 -6.45 -10.24 -0.91
N GLN A 110 -5.98 -9.77 0.25
CA GLN A 110 -4.66 -10.10 0.77
C GLN A 110 -4.77 -11.34 1.65
N CYS A 111 -3.97 -12.35 1.35
CA CYS A 111 -4.06 -13.67 1.94
C CYS A 111 -2.75 -14.13 2.60
N TYR A 112 -2.88 -14.96 3.64
CA TYR A 112 -1.83 -15.76 4.24
C TYR A 112 -2.32 -17.19 4.46
N ALA A 113 -2.12 -18.08 3.51
CA ALA A 113 -2.64 -19.44 3.57
C ALA A 113 -1.91 -20.30 4.63
N PRO A 114 -2.56 -21.33 5.19
CA PRO A 114 -1.88 -22.31 6.04
C PRO A 114 -0.75 -23.04 5.30
N THR A 115 0.22 -23.57 6.04
CA THR A 115 1.30 -24.40 5.48
C THR A 115 0.78 -25.78 5.06
N ASN A 116 1.56 -26.52 4.28
CA ASN A 116 1.22 -27.91 3.93
C ASN A 116 1.07 -28.81 5.17
N ASP A 117 1.85 -28.54 6.23
CA ASP A 117 1.85 -29.32 7.47
C ASP A 117 0.66 -28.98 8.40
N ALA A 118 -0.19 -28.02 8.01
CA ALA A 118 -1.39 -27.71 8.76
C ALA A 118 -2.45 -28.81 8.58
N GLU A 119 -3.29 -28.99 9.60
CA GLU A 119 -4.45 -29.87 9.55
C GLU A 119 -5.33 -29.56 8.33
N GLU A 120 -5.91 -30.61 7.74
CA GLU A 120 -6.70 -30.49 6.52
C GLU A 120 -7.91 -29.57 6.71
N GLU A 121 -8.55 -29.65 7.87
CA GLU A 121 -9.68 -28.80 8.26
C GLU A 121 -9.31 -27.31 8.27
N ILE A 122 -8.08 -26.97 8.67
CA ILE A 122 -7.59 -25.59 8.65
C ILE A 122 -7.37 -25.11 7.21
N ARG A 123 -6.85 -25.98 6.34
CA ARG A 123 -6.65 -25.69 4.91
C ARG A 123 -8.00 -25.53 4.20
N ASP A 124 -8.95 -26.41 4.45
CA ASP A 124 -10.30 -26.38 3.88
C ASP A 124 -11.05 -25.12 4.32
N SER A 125 -11.08 -24.84 5.63
CA SER A 125 -11.72 -23.65 6.16
C SER A 125 -11.16 -22.35 5.56
N PHE A 126 -9.85 -22.30 5.29
CA PHE A 126 -9.24 -21.16 4.61
C PHE A 126 -9.79 -20.98 3.19
N TYR A 127 -9.83 -22.04 2.38
CA TYR A 127 -10.31 -21.97 1.00
C TYR A 127 -11.83 -21.72 0.92
N GLU A 128 -12.61 -22.28 1.84
CA GLU A 128 -14.05 -21.98 1.96
C GLU A 128 -14.29 -20.49 2.25
N GLN A 129 -13.58 -19.92 3.23
CA GLN A 129 -13.68 -18.49 3.54
C GLN A 129 -13.22 -17.63 2.34
N LEU A 130 -12.14 -18.02 1.67
CA LEU A 130 -11.66 -17.32 0.48
C LEU A 130 -12.69 -17.36 -0.65
N GLN A 131 -13.31 -18.52 -0.90
CA GLN A 131 -14.36 -18.70 -1.91
C GLN A 131 -15.58 -17.84 -1.59
N GLN A 132 -16.08 -17.91 -0.35
CA GLN A 132 -17.23 -17.10 0.08
C GLN A 132 -17.00 -15.60 -0.12
N GLU A 133 -15.81 -15.11 0.23
CA GLU A 133 -15.49 -13.70 0.01
C GLU A 133 -15.32 -13.38 -1.46
N TYR A 134 -14.67 -14.26 -2.24
CA TYR A 134 -14.54 -14.08 -3.68
C TYR A 134 -15.91 -13.98 -4.37
N ASP A 135 -16.88 -14.80 -4.00
CA ASP A 135 -18.22 -14.81 -4.57
C ASP A 135 -19.05 -13.59 -4.17
N ARG A 136 -18.89 -13.09 -2.94
CA ARG A 136 -19.52 -11.85 -2.46
C ARG A 136 -19.02 -10.62 -3.22
N THR A 137 -17.79 -10.65 -3.75
CA THR A 137 -17.26 -9.49 -4.49
C THR A 137 -17.96 -9.31 -5.84
N PRO A 138 -18.32 -8.07 -6.23
CA PRO A 138 -19.06 -7.84 -7.46
C PRO A 138 -18.35 -8.39 -8.70
N LYS A 139 -19.10 -9.09 -9.57
CA LYS A 139 -18.56 -9.77 -10.76
C LYS A 139 -17.85 -8.82 -11.74
N HIS A 140 -18.27 -7.56 -11.79
CA HIS A 140 -17.70 -6.54 -12.65
C HIS A 140 -16.45 -5.86 -12.05
N ASP A 141 -15.98 -6.24 -10.87
CA ASP A 141 -14.72 -5.71 -10.34
C ASP A 141 -13.52 -6.40 -11.00
N VAL A 142 -12.38 -5.69 -11.06
CA VAL A 142 -11.09 -6.34 -11.21
C VAL A 142 -10.79 -7.03 -9.88
N LYS A 143 -10.81 -8.35 -9.85
CA LYS A 143 -10.58 -9.15 -8.64
C LYS A 143 -9.12 -9.59 -8.62
N ILE A 144 -8.41 -9.23 -7.56
CA ILE A 144 -7.01 -9.58 -7.34
C ILE A 144 -6.92 -10.31 -6.01
N ILE A 145 -6.31 -11.49 -6.02
CA ILE A 145 -5.92 -12.20 -4.81
C ILE A 145 -4.40 -12.18 -4.79
N MET A 146 -3.80 -11.81 -3.66
CA MET A 146 -2.35 -11.77 -3.55
C MET A 146 -1.88 -12.06 -2.13
N GLY A 147 -0.62 -12.47 -2.00
CA GLY A 147 0.00 -12.71 -0.70
C GLY A 147 0.77 -14.03 -0.69
N ASP A 148 1.05 -14.49 0.52
CA ASP A 148 1.74 -15.75 0.75
C ASP A 148 0.71 -16.88 0.85
N LEU A 149 0.71 -17.76 -0.14
CA LEU A 149 -0.25 -18.86 -0.23
C LEU A 149 0.37 -20.20 0.14
N ASN A 150 1.65 -20.24 0.56
CA ASN A 150 2.34 -21.48 0.91
C ASN A 150 2.21 -22.59 -0.17
N ALA A 151 2.05 -22.19 -1.43
CA ALA A 151 1.67 -23.06 -2.54
C ALA A 151 2.76 -23.04 -3.62
N LYS A 152 3.31 -24.21 -3.97
CA LYS A 152 4.17 -24.39 -5.14
C LYS A 152 3.29 -24.90 -6.27
N ILE A 153 2.99 -24.05 -7.24
CA ILE A 153 2.13 -24.42 -8.37
C ILE A 153 2.86 -25.20 -9.47
N GLY A 154 4.20 -25.13 -9.47
CA GLY A 154 5.06 -25.83 -10.42
C GLY A 154 5.24 -25.11 -11.76
N SER A 155 6.13 -25.64 -12.59
CA SER A 155 6.34 -25.21 -13.98
C SER A 155 5.42 -25.89 -14.99
N ASP A 156 4.87 -27.05 -14.63
CA ASP A 156 3.96 -27.79 -15.49
C ASP A 156 2.59 -27.10 -15.56
N ASN A 157 2.17 -26.79 -16.78
CA ASN A 157 0.93 -26.09 -17.08
C ASN A 157 0.03 -26.86 -18.06
N VAL A 158 0.34 -28.13 -18.36
CA VAL A 158 -0.53 -29.00 -19.15
C VAL A 158 -1.91 -29.06 -18.49
N ASP A 159 -2.97 -28.90 -19.29
CA ASP A 159 -4.38 -28.80 -18.87
C ASP A 159 -4.77 -27.53 -18.07
N TYR A 160 -3.80 -26.68 -17.73
CA TYR A 160 -3.99 -25.45 -16.95
C TYR A 160 -3.55 -24.18 -17.71
N GLU A 161 -3.41 -24.22 -19.03
CA GLU A 161 -2.88 -23.11 -19.86
C GLU A 161 -3.75 -21.83 -19.80
N HIS A 162 -5.02 -21.99 -19.47
CA HIS A 162 -5.96 -20.89 -19.33
C HIS A 162 -5.74 -20.09 -18.02
N ILE A 163 -5.20 -20.72 -16.97
CA ILE A 163 -4.88 -20.08 -15.68
C ILE A 163 -3.37 -19.86 -15.44
N MET A 164 -2.51 -20.64 -16.08
CA MET A 164 -1.06 -20.60 -15.89
C MET A 164 -0.33 -20.30 -17.21
N GLY A 165 0.68 -19.43 -17.12
CA GLY A 165 1.63 -19.23 -18.21
C GLY A 165 2.79 -20.24 -18.18
N LYS A 166 3.67 -20.13 -19.17
CA LYS A 166 4.79 -21.07 -19.42
C LYS A 166 6.02 -20.84 -18.53
N HIS A 167 5.94 -19.94 -17.54
CA HIS A 167 7.10 -19.49 -16.77
C HIS A 167 7.01 -19.78 -15.27
N GLY A 168 6.15 -20.72 -14.87
CA GLY A 168 6.12 -21.26 -13.50
C GLY A 168 7.46 -21.87 -13.06
N CYS A 169 7.58 -22.18 -11.78
CA CYS A 169 8.82 -22.65 -11.16
C CYS A 169 8.58 -23.84 -10.22
N GLY A 170 9.51 -24.80 -10.24
CA GLY A 170 9.56 -25.93 -9.32
C GLY A 170 8.53 -27.02 -9.62
N THR A 171 8.34 -27.90 -8.65
CA THR A 171 7.36 -29.00 -8.69
C THR A 171 6.14 -28.65 -7.85
N ARG A 172 4.96 -29.04 -8.34
CA ARG A 172 3.70 -28.78 -7.66
C ARG A 172 3.62 -29.53 -6.33
N ASN A 173 3.12 -28.87 -5.28
CA ASN A 173 2.80 -29.50 -3.99
C ASN A 173 1.28 -29.52 -3.73
N GLU A 174 0.84 -30.14 -2.64
CA GLU A 174 -0.60 -30.23 -2.29
C GLU A 174 -1.31 -28.87 -2.23
N ASN A 175 -0.75 -27.88 -1.52
CA ASN A 175 -1.29 -26.51 -1.52
C ASN A 175 -1.30 -25.90 -2.94
N GLY A 176 -0.34 -26.26 -3.78
CA GLY A 176 -0.27 -25.90 -5.19
C GLY A 176 -1.43 -26.46 -6.00
N GLU A 177 -1.79 -27.71 -5.78
CA GLU A 177 -2.93 -28.35 -6.44
C GLU A 177 -4.24 -27.66 -6.05
N ARG A 178 -4.47 -27.47 -4.74
CA ARG A 178 -5.64 -26.74 -4.23
C ARG A 178 -5.74 -25.32 -4.80
N LEU A 179 -4.60 -24.62 -4.92
CA LEU A 179 -4.55 -23.27 -5.49
C LEU A 179 -4.89 -23.26 -6.99
N VAL A 180 -4.35 -24.23 -7.73
CA VAL A 180 -4.59 -24.39 -9.18
C VAL A 180 -6.06 -24.73 -9.44
N GLU A 181 -6.64 -25.65 -8.67
CA GLU A 181 -8.06 -25.99 -8.72
C GLU A 181 -8.95 -24.79 -8.39
N PHE A 182 -8.64 -24.07 -7.30
CA PHE A 182 -9.34 -22.82 -6.95
C PHE A 182 -9.28 -21.80 -8.09
N CYS A 183 -8.11 -21.65 -8.74
CA CYS A 183 -7.95 -20.73 -9.87
C CYS A 183 -8.76 -21.17 -11.10
N SER A 184 -8.78 -22.47 -11.39
CA SER A 184 -9.54 -23.06 -12.50
C SER A 184 -11.04 -22.78 -12.32
N THR A 185 -11.59 -23.14 -11.17
CA THR A 185 -13.01 -22.93 -10.82
C THR A 185 -13.43 -21.46 -10.91
N ASN A 186 -12.56 -20.54 -10.47
CA ASN A 186 -12.85 -19.11 -10.40
C ASN A 186 -12.40 -18.30 -11.62
N ASN A 187 -11.87 -18.95 -12.66
CA ASN A 187 -11.32 -18.32 -13.85
C ASN A 187 -10.26 -17.25 -13.51
N LEU A 188 -9.31 -17.60 -12.64
CA LEU A 188 -8.23 -16.75 -12.18
C LEU A 188 -6.92 -17.12 -12.88
N VAL A 189 -6.14 -16.12 -13.27
CA VAL A 189 -4.84 -16.32 -13.92
C VAL A 189 -3.73 -15.99 -12.94
N VAL A 190 -2.79 -16.90 -12.76
CA VAL A 190 -1.64 -16.73 -11.86
C VAL A 190 -0.58 -15.88 -12.53
N GLY A 191 -0.44 -14.64 -12.06
CA GLY A 191 0.45 -13.64 -12.65
C GLY A 191 1.93 -14.01 -12.66
N GLY A 192 2.39 -14.72 -11.64
CA GLY A 192 3.79 -15.14 -11.47
C GLY A 192 4.31 -16.11 -12.53
N THR A 193 3.41 -16.74 -13.30
CA THR A 193 3.77 -17.72 -14.35
C THR A 193 3.69 -17.16 -15.77
N ILE A 194 3.20 -15.92 -15.94
CA ILE A 194 2.92 -15.32 -17.26
C ILE A 194 4.16 -14.71 -17.90
N PHE A 195 5.07 -14.16 -17.12
CA PHE A 195 6.15 -13.29 -17.62
C PHE A 195 7.51 -14.00 -17.67
N PRO A 196 8.28 -13.84 -18.77
CA PRO A 196 9.58 -14.50 -18.95
C PRO A 196 10.67 -13.80 -18.14
N HIS A 197 10.68 -14.03 -16.83
CA HIS A 197 11.74 -13.55 -15.93
C HIS A 197 12.76 -14.64 -15.61
N LYS A 198 13.99 -14.23 -15.29
CA LYS A 198 14.98 -15.11 -14.65
C LYS A 198 14.42 -15.67 -13.33
N GLU A 199 14.83 -16.88 -12.93
CA GLU A 199 14.34 -17.53 -11.71
C GLU A 199 14.53 -16.68 -10.45
N ILE A 200 15.65 -15.96 -10.36
CA ILE A 200 15.91 -15.00 -9.27
C ILE A 200 14.85 -13.90 -9.14
N HIS A 201 14.05 -13.67 -10.16
CA HIS A 201 12.96 -12.69 -10.19
C HIS A 201 11.57 -13.33 -10.08
N LYS A 202 11.51 -14.65 -9.87
CA LYS A 202 10.30 -15.47 -9.68
C LYS A 202 10.25 -16.11 -8.28
N LEU A 203 11.39 -16.54 -7.75
CA LEU A 203 11.51 -17.14 -6.42
C LEU A 203 11.25 -16.12 -5.32
N THR A 204 10.30 -16.43 -4.43
CA THR A 204 9.80 -15.48 -3.43
C THR A 204 10.36 -15.76 -2.04
N TRP A 205 10.68 -17.02 -1.72
CA TRP A 205 11.15 -17.45 -0.41
C TRP A 205 12.43 -18.28 -0.48
N TYR A 206 13.26 -18.16 0.56
CA TYR A 206 14.47 -18.94 0.78
C TYR A 206 14.44 -19.53 2.18
N SER A 207 14.81 -20.79 2.32
CA SER A 207 14.98 -21.39 3.65
C SER A 207 16.05 -20.65 4.46
N PRO A 208 16.00 -20.68 5.81
CA PRO A 208 17.02 -20.05 6.65
C PRO A 208 18.45 -20.53 6.36
N ASN A 209 18.59 -21.81 5.97
CA ASN A 209 19.88 -22.40 5.55
C ASN A 209 20.23 -22.12 4.08
N LEU A 210 19.39 -21.37 3.36
CA LEU A 210 19.53 -20.97 1.95
C LEU A 210 19.63 -22.11 0.93
N ARG A 211 19.25 -23.33 1.33
CA ARG A 211 19.25 -24.52 0.46
C ARG A 211 18.02 -24.56 -0.44
N ASP A 212 16.85 -24.31 0.13
CA ASP A 212 15.58 -24.39 -0.57
C ASP A 212 15.14 -23.01 -1.04
N LYS A 213 14.58 -22.97 -2.25
CA LYS A 213 14.08 -21.74 -2.86
C LYS A 213 12.75 -22.06 -3.51
N ASN A 214 11.72 -21.31 -3.17
CA ASN A 214 10.37 -21.60 -3.65
C ASN A 214 9.65 -20.32 -4.11
N GLN A 215 8.70 -20.50 -5.02
CA GLN A 215 7.70 -19.49 -5.37
C GLN A 215 6.41 -19.86 -4.63
N ILE A 216 6.15 -19.19 -3.50
CA ILE A 216 5.00 -19.43 -2.63
C ILE A 216 4.13 -18.18 -2.40
N ASP A 217 4.66 -17.01 -2.75
CA ASP A 217 3.90 -15.77 -2.78
C ASP A 217 3.36 -15.55 -4.20
N HIS A 218 2.04 -15.48 -4.33
CA HIS A 218 1.37 -15.41 -5.63
C HIS A 218 0.47 -14.19 -5.76
N LEU A 219 0.23 -13.82 -7.01
CA LEU A 219 -0.82 -12.91 -7.39
C LEU A 219 -1.68 -13.56 -8.46
N MET A 220 -2.99 -13.55 -8.26
CA MET A 220 -3.97 -14.01 -9.22
C MET A 220 -4.92 -12.87 -9.57
N ILE A 221 -5.33 -12.83 -10.85
CA ILE A 221 -6.27 -11.84 -11.37
C ILE A 221 -7.34 -12.55 -12.20
N ASN A 222 -8.60 -12.11 -12.11
CA ASN A 222 -9.64 -12.69 -12.95
C ASN A 222 -9.33 -12.57 -14.44
N SER A 223 -9.57 -13.65 -15.19
CA SER A 223 -9.10 -13.86 -16.56
C SER A 223 -9.51 -12.75 -17.53
N MET A 224 -10.72 -12.20 -17.34
CA MET A 224 -11.24 -11.03 -18.06
C MET A 224 -10.24 -9.85 -18.03
N TRP A 225 -9.53 -9.67 -16.92
CA TRP A 225 -8.59 -8.56 -16.70
C TRP A 225 -7.12 -8.96 -16.82
N ARG A 226 -6.81 -10.20 -17.25
CA ARG A 226 -5.44 -10.70 -17.46
C ARG A 226 -4.56 -9.71 -18.23
N ARG A 227 -5.08 -9.11 -19.32
CA ARG A 227 -4.35 -8.15 -20.16
C ARG A 227 -4.03 -6.82 -19.48
N SER A 228 -4.62 -6.56 -18.31
CA SER A 228 -4.31 -5.39 -17.48
C SER A 228 -3.09 -5.62 -16.60
N LEU A 229 -2.73 -6.87 -16.32
CA LEU A 229 -1.50 -7.22 -15.64
C LEU A 229 -0.34 -7.11 -16.63
N LEU A 230 0.58 -6.19 -16.36
CA LEU A 230 1.69 -5.86 -17.25
C LEU A 230 3.01 -6.50 -16.83
N ASP A 231 3.17 -6.78 -15.54
CA ASP A 231 4.36 -7.42 -14.99
C ASP A 231 4.05 -7.97 -13.59
N VAL A 232 4.70 -9.07 -13.22
CA VAL A 232 4.82 -9.58 -11.84
C VAL A 232 6.28 -9.97 -11.63
N LYS A 233 6.93 -9.36 -10.65
CA LYS A 233 8.37 -9.47 -10.47
C LYS A 233 8.80 -9.36 -9.01
N VAL A 234 9.70 -10.25 -8.61
CA VAL A 234 10.36 -10.22 -7.30
C VAL A 234 11.46 -9.15 -7.24
N LYS A 235 11.47 -8.38 -6.14
CA LYS A 235 12.43 -7.31 -5.85
C LYS A 235 13.41 -7.73 -4.76
N ARG A 236 14.47 -8.44 -5.18
CA ARG A 236 15.55 -8.93 -4.28
C ARG A 236 16.32 -7.85 -3.52
N GLY A 237 16.26 -6.60 -3.98
CA GLY A 237 16.91 -5.45 -3.33
C GLY A 237 16.10 -4.81 -2.20
N ALA A 238 14.85 -5.24 -1.99
CA ALA A 238 14.03 -4.83 -0.86
C ALA A 238 14.48 -5.57 0.39
N ASP A 239 14.57 -4.86 1.52
CA ASP A 239 15.02 -5.49 2.76
C ASP A 239 14.28 -4.96 4.00
N VAL A 240 13.70 -5.90 4.74
CA VAL A 240 13.14 -5.70 6.08
C VAL A 240 13.61 -6.80 7.04
N GLY A 241 14.60 -7.63 6.66
CA GLY A 241 14.98 -8.82 7.41
C GLY A 241 13.87 -9.88 7.41
N SER A 242 13.30 -10.13 6.23
CA SER A 242 12.43 -11.27 5.95
C SER A 242 13.19 -12.26 5.08
N ASP A 243 12.89 -13.54 5.24
CA ASP A 243 13.26 -14.65 4.36
C ASP A 243 12.44 -14.66 3.04
N HIS A 244 11.31 -13.95 3.03
CA HIS A 244 10.58 -13.63 1.80
C HIS A 244 11.08 -12.34 1.13
N HIS A 245 10.90 -12.29 -0.18
CA HIS A 245 11.16 -11.13 -1.00
C HIS A 245 9.87 -10.40 -1.37
N LEU A 246 9.94 -9.08 -1.45
CA LEU A 246 8.85 -8.26 -1.97
C LEU A 246 8.53 -8.67 -3.40
N VAL A 247 7.27 -9.02 -3.66
CA VAL A 247 6.76 -9.21 -5.02
C VAL A 247 6.00 -7.95 -5.43
N THR A 248 6.22 -7.48 -6.66
CA THR A 248 5.53 -6.31 -7.20
C THR A 248 4.81 -6.67 -8.47
N ALA A 249 3.65 -6.08 -8.70
CA ALA A 249 2.91 -6.19 -9.94
C ALA A 249 2.56 -4.81 -10.51
N ILE A 250 2.59 -4.71 -11.82
CA ILE A 250 2.25 -3.50 -12.56
C ILE A 250 0.89 -3.72 -13.21
N LEU A 251 -0.09 -2.91 -12.84
CA LEU A 251 -1.44 -2.99 -13.37
C LEU A 251 -1.79 -1.76 -14.20
N LYS A 252 -2.43 -2.00 -15.34
CA LYS A 252 -2.95 -0.99 -16.26
C LYS A 252 -4.34 -0.54 -15.83
N LEU A 253 -4.41 0.12 -14.68
CA LEU A 253 -5.66 0.63 -14.11
C LEU A 253 -5.48 2.03 -13.51
N LYS A 254 -6.57 2.79 -13.45
CA LYS A 254 -6.59 4.14 -12.85
C LYS A 254 -7.61 4.19 -11.73
N LEU A 255 -7.13 4.43 -10.51
CA LEU A 255 -7.97 4.64 -9.33
C LEU A 255 -8.50 6.07 -9.27
N ARG A 256 -9.69 6.24 -8.68
CA ARG A 256 -10.39 7.52 -8.54
C ARG A 256 -10.68 7.79 -7.07
N SER A 257 -10.44 9.03 -6.64
CA SER A 257 -10.86 9.49 -5.30
C SER A 257 -12.39 9.44 -5.16
N THR A 258 -12.88 8.78 -4.12
CA THR A 258 -14.26 8.74 -3.63
C THR A 258 -14.61 9.93 -2.72
N GLY A 259 -13.61 10.68 -2.24
CA GLY A 259 -13.83 11.82 -1.33
C GLY A 259 -13.81 13.20 -1.99
N THR A 260 -14.55 14.15 -1.40
CA THR A 260 -14.50 15.59 -1.69
C THR A 260 -13.08 16.14 -1.47
N LYS A 261 -12.62 17.06 -2.31
CA LYS A 261 -11.33 17.75 -2.09
C LYS A 261 -11.41 18.51 -0.77
N VAL A 262 -10.81 17.97 0.28
CA VAL A 262 -10.57 18.72 1.52
C VAL A 262 -9.56 19.82 1.19
N ILE A 263 -10.05 21.05 1.05
CA ILE A 263 -9.20 22.24 0.93
C ILE A 263 -8.57 22.44 2.31
N ILE A 264 -7.32 22.02 2.46
CA ILE A 264 -6.56 22.31 3.69
C ILE A 264 -6.27 23.80 3.67
N ARG A 265 -7.06 24.59 4.41
CA ARG A 265 -6.79 26.02 4.60
C ARG A 265 -5.45 26.15 5.33
N LYS A 266 -4.50 26.89 4.74
CA LYS A 266 -3.28 27.27 5.44
C LYS A 266 -3.68 28.16 6.63
N GLN A 267 -3.16 27.87 7.81
CA GLN A 267 -3.40 28.68 9.01
C GLN A 267 -2.26 29.67 9.20
N PHE A 268 -2.58 30.92 9.52
CA PHE A 268 -1.57 31.92 9.84
C PHE A 268 -0.90 31.63 11.19
N ASN A 269 0.38 31.99 11.32
CA ASN A 269 1.13 31.80 12.55
C ASN A 269 0.84 32.92 13.57
N THR A 270 -0.34 32.88 14.18
CA THR A 270 -0.79 33.87 15.15
C THR A 270 0.10 33.99 16.38
N GLU A 271 0.93 32.98 16.69
CA GLU A 271 1.90 33.04 17.79
C GLU A 271 2.96 34.12 17.58
N ARG A 272 3.28 34.50 16.33
CA ARG A 272 4.20 35.60 16.05
C ARG A 272 3.68 36.96 16.51
N LEU A 273 2.35 37.13 16.65
CA LEU A 273 1.75 38.34 17.21
C LEU A 273 2.03 38.53 18.70
N ARG A 274 2.55 37.51 19.41
CA ARG A 274 3.02 37.67 20.79
C ARG A 274 4.24 38.58 20.89
N SER A 275 4.98 38.77 19.79
CA SER A 275 6.08 39.74 19.74
C SER A 275 5.52 41.14 19.53
N SER A 276 5.78 42.04 20.48
CA SER A 276 5.36 43.46 20.40
C SER A 276 5.84 44.14 19.10
N ARG A 277 7.03 43.77 18.60
CA ARG A 277 7.56 44.27 17.32
C ARG A 277 6.69 43.87 16.13
N VAL A 278 6.35 42.58 16.03
CA VAL A 278 5.55 42.04 14.92
C VAL A 278 4.11 42.55 14.99
N GLN A 279 3.56 42.71 16.19
CA GLN A 279 2.25 43.30 16.39
C GLN A 279 2.20 44.75 15.86
N LYS A 280 3.17 45.59 16.23
CA LYS A 280 3.26 46.98 15.73
C LYS A 280 3.40 47.03 14.21
N GLU A 281 4.27 46.20 13.64
CA GLU A 281 4.45 46.12 12.19
C GLU A 281 3.16 45.70 11.47
N TYR A 282 2.43 44.72 12.03
CA TYR A 282 1.14 44.29 11.51
C TYR A 282 0.10 45.41 11.55
N THR A 283 -0.03 46.12 12.68
CA THR A 283 -0.96 47.24 12.82
C THR A 283 -0.67 48.35 11.81
N ILE A 284 0.58 48.78 11.69
CA ILE A 284 0.98 49.84 10.73
C ILE A 284 0.68 49.42 9.28
N LYS A 285 1.02 48.19 8.90
CA LYS A 285 0.72 47.68 7.55
C LYS A 285 -0.78 47.57 7.30
N LEU A 286 -1.56 47.19 8.30
CA LEU A 286 -3.01 47.10 8.21
C LEU A 286 -3.63 48.48 7.99
N GLU A 287 -3.25 49.47 8.80
CA GLU A 287 -3.69 50.87 8.67
C GLU A 287 -3.34 51.43 7.29
N ASN A 288 -2.10 51.26 6.84
CA ASN A 288 -1.66 51.74 5.52
C ASN A 288 -2.48 51.13 4.37
N ARG A 289 -2.76 49.82 4.43
CA ARG A 289 -3.54 49.15 3.38
C ARG A 289 -5.02 49.49 3.42
N PHE A 290 -5.59 49.72 4.61
CA PHE A 290 -6.98 50.17 4.72
C PHE A 290 -7.16 51.61 4.26
N LYS A 291 -6.20 52.49 4.51
CA LYS A 291 -6.23 53.86 3.98
C LYS A 291 -6.31 53.86 2.44
N VAL A 292 -5.45 53.08 1.79
CA VAL A 292 -5.50 52.90 0.32
C VAL A 292 -6.82 52.28 -0.14
N LEU A 293 -7.42 51.37 0.64
CA LEU A 293 -8.69 50.76 0.29
C LEU A 293 -9.86 51.76 0.35
N GLN A 294 -9.84 52.67 1.33
CA GLN A 294 -10.84 53.72 1.49
C GLN A 294 -10.78 54.73 0.34
N ASP A 295 -9.58 55.04 -0.15
CA ASP A 295 -9.38 55.93 -1.30
C ASP A 295 -9.85 55.32 -2.65
N LEU A 296 -10.04 53.99 -2.69
CA LEU A 296 -10.43 53.22 -3.89
C LEU A 296 -11.87 52.67 -3.81
N GLN A 297 -12.68 53.19 -2.87
CA GLN A 297 -14.03 52.71 -2.64
C GLN A 297 -14.99 53.34 -3.68
N GLU A 298 -15.65 52.50 -4.49
CA GLU A 298 -16.66 52.95 -5.45
C GLU A 298 -18.07 52.83 -4.82
N ASP A 299 -18.95 53.80 -5.10
CA ASP A 299 -20.30 53.87 -4.50
C ASP A 299 -21.21 52.68 -4.89
N ASP A 300 -20.91 52.00 -6.00
CA ASP A 300 -21.75 50.94 -6.57
C ASP A 300 -21.32 49.51 -6.15
N GLU A 301 -20.43 49.38 -5.18
CA GLU A 301 -19.94 48.08 -4.71
C GLU A 301 -20.95 47.31 -3.84
N THR A 302 -21.12 46.02 -4.14
CA THR A 302 -21.95 45.12 -3.33
C THR A 302 -21.28 44.78 -2.00
N ILE A 303 -22.09 44.37 -1.01
CA ILE A 303 -21.59 43.96 0.32
C ILE A 303 -20.56 42.81 0.22
N ASP A 304 -20.79 41.86 -0.69
CA ASP A 304 -19.87 40.74 -0.91
C ASP A 304 -18.52 41.20 -1.48
N GLN A 305 -18.52 42.19 -2.37
CA GLN A 305 -17.30 42.78 -2.91
C GLN A 305 -16.51 43.54 -1.83
N LYS A 306 -17.20 44.33 -1.00
CA LYS A 306 -16.60 45.04 0.14
C LYS A 306 -15.98 44.07 1.15
N TRP A 307 -16.68 42.98 1.46
CA TRP A 307 -16.17 41.93 2.34
C TRP A 307 -14.94 41.23 1.75
N GLU A 308 -14.95 40.87 0.47
CA GLU A 308 -13.82 40.18 -0.17
C GLU A 308 -12.57 41.07 -0.19
N LYS A 309 -12.71 42.36 -0.55
CA LYS A 309 -11.62 43.34 -0.49
C LYS A 309 -11.04 43.46 0.93
N THR A 310 -11.91 43.63 1.93
CA THR A 310 -11.54 43.71 3.35
C THR A 310 -10.81 42.45 3.81
N SER A 311 -11.37 41.28 3.50
CA SER A 311 -10.79 39.97 3.83
C SER A 311 -9.41 39.79 3.19
N GLN A 312 -9.23 40.24 1.94
CA GLN A 312 -7.95 40.18 1.24
C GLN A 312 -6.89 41.08 1.88
N VAL A 313 -7.26 42.28 2.36
CA VAL A 313 -6.33 43.17 3.09
C VAL A 313 -5.81 42.47 4.35
N PHE A 314 -6.70 41.91 5.18
CA PHE A 314 -6.30 41.14 6.37
C PHE A 314 -5.41 39.95 6.01
N LYS A 315 -5.77 39.16 4.99
CA LYS A 315 -4.99 37.99 4.55
C LYS A 315 -3.59 38.38 4.07
N LYS A 316 -3.46 39.44 3.26
CA LYS A 316 -2.16 39.90 2.74
C LYS A 316 -1.28 40.49 3.86
N CYS A 317 -1.85 41.28 4.78
CA CYS A 317 -1.13 41.72 5.98
C CYS A 317 -0.62 40.54 6.81
N ALA A 318 -1.47 39.53 6.99
CA ALA A 318 -1.11 38.36 7.78
C ALA A 318 -0.03 37.54 7.07
N GLU A 319 -0.09 37.41 5.75
CA GLU A 319 0.94 36.73 4.95
C GLU A 319 2.31 37.44 5.08
N ASP A 320 2.33 38.77 4.98
CA ASP A 320 3.57 39.55 5.06
C ASP A 320 4.20 39.55 6.46
N CYS A 321 3.40 39.74 7.51
CA CYS A 321 3.93 39.98 8.86
C CYS A 321 4.11 38.71 9.67
N ILE A 322 3.13 37.80 9.63
CA ILE A 322 3.11 36.61 10.48
C ILE A 322 3.34 35.33 9.67
N GLY A 323 3.05 35.33 8.37
CA GLY A 323 3.18 34.16 7.53
C GLY A 323 2.30 33.00 8.00
N TYR A 324 2.54 31.82 7.42
CA TYR A 324 1.78 30.62 7.74
C TYR A 324 2.45 29.80 8.84
N LYS A 325 1.66 29.03 9.61
CA LYS A 325 2.22 28.01 10.49
C LYS A 325 3.00 27.02 9.67
N ASP A 326 4.25 26.82 10.04
CA ASP A 326 5.04 25.72 9.51
C ASP A 326 4.34 24.40 9.81
N ARG A 327 4.30 23.52 8.82
CA ARG A 327 3.93 22.14 9.09
C ARG A 327 5.02 21.56 9.95
N VAL A 328 4.74 21.39 11.25
CA VAL A 328 5.62 20.66 12.15
C VAL A 328 5.82 19.27 11.54
N LYS A 329 6.99 19.05 10.96
CA LYS A 329 7.41 17.70 10.60
C LYS A 329 7.55 16.98 11.93
N LYS A 330 6.67 16.01 12.18
CA LYS A 330 6.87 15.10 13.30
C LYS A 330 8.28 14.55 13.17
N LYS A 331 9.10 14.70 14.22
CA LYS A 331 10.42 14.09 14.25
C LYS A 331 10.25 12.60 13.93
N ASP A 332 11.07 12.11 13.02
CA ASP A 332 11.12 10.67 12.78
C ASP A 332 11.58 10.03 14.09
N TRP A 333 10.84 9.03 14.56
CA TRP A 333 11.11 8.39 15.84
C TRP A 333 12.24 7.37 15.72
N ILE A 334 12.59 6.99 14.49
CA ILE A 334 13.76 6.16 14.19
C ILE A 334 15.00 7.05 14.09
N THR A 335 16.05 6.66 14.81
CA THR A 335 17.33 7.38 14.78
C THR A 335 18.07 7.20 13.46
N GLN A 336 18.91 8.16 13.09
CA GLN A 336 19.74 8.06 11.88
C GLN A 336 20.69 6.85 11.91
N GLU A 337 21.18 6.48 13.10
CA GLU A 337 22.01 5.29 13.31
C GLU A 337 21.25 4.01 12.95
N THR A 338 20.00 3.89 13.38
CA THR A 338 19.15 2.72 13.04
C THR A 338 18.96 2.61 11.53
N TRP A 339 18.74 3.74 10.85
CA TRP A 339 18.65 3.77 9.38
C TRP A 339 19.95 3.36 8.69
N LYS A 340 21.10 3.74 9.25
CA LYS A 340 22.42 3.34 8.76
C LYS A 340 22.61 1.82 8.88
N GLU A 341 22.21 1.21 10.00
CA GLU A 341 22.31 -0.24 10.17
C GLU A 341 21.37 -1.03 9.25
N ILE A 342 20.17 -0.50 8.98
CA ILE A 342 19.26 -1.07 7.99
C ILE A 342 19.90 -1.03 6.59
N GLU A 343 20.58 0.07 6.24
CA GLU A 343 21.31 0.17 4.96
C GLU A 343 22.50 -0.79 4.90
N ASN A 344 23.28 -0.92 5.98
CA ASN A 344 24.36 -1.89 6.08
C ASN A 344 23.87 -3.32 5.83
N ARG A 345 22.74 -3.71 6.47
CA ARG A 345 22.11 -5.02 6.26
C ARG A 345 21.68 -5.21 4.80
N ARG A 346 21.08 -4.19 4.19
CA ARG A 346 20.70 -4.21 2.77
C ARG A 346 21.90 -4.39 1.85
N LEU A 347 23.02 -3.69 2.11
CA LEU A 347 24.24 -3.81 1.34
C LEU A 347 24.87 -5.21 1.48
N ALA A 348 24.89 -5.77 2.68
CA ALA A 348 25.33 -7.14 2.92
C ALA A 348 24.46 -8.16 2.14
N LYS A 349 23.13 -8.02 2.21
CA LYS A 349 22.19 -8.83 1.42
C LYS A 349 22.45 -8.69 -0.09
N SER A 350 22.74 -7.47 -0.56
CA SER A 350 23.06 -7.23 -1.97
C SER A 350 24.33 -7.98 -2.41
N LYS A 351 25.38 -8.00 -1.58
CA LYS A 351 26.61 -8.76 -1.86
C LYS A 351 26.33 -10.26 -1.99
N VAL A 352 25.57 -10.83 -1.04
CA VAL A 352 25.14 -12.25 -1.08
C VAL A 352 24.28 -12.56 -2.31
N ASN A 353 23.44 -11.62 -2.72
CA ASN A 353 22.61 -11.80 -3.89
C ASN A 353 23.40 -11.76 -5.21
N LYS A 354 24.42 -10.89 -5.30
CA LYS A 354 25.29 -10.77 -6.48
C LYS A 354 26.14 -12.02 -6.71
N SER A 355 26.66 -12.64 -5.65
CA SER A 355 27.44 -13.88 -5.77
C SER A 355 26.61 -15.11 -6.20
N LYS A 356 25.29 -14.98 -6.29
CA LYS A 356 24.35 -16.05 -6.63
C LYS A 356 23.47 -15.69 -7.84
N SER A 357 23.98 -14.86 -8.75
CA SER A 357 23.25 -14.34 -9.92
C SER A 357 23.69 -15.04 -11.20
N ASP A 358 23.47 -16.36 -11.27
CA ASP A 358 23.54 -17.10 -12.53
C ASP A 358 22.15 -17.11 -13.19
#